data_AF-U9W5F2-F1
#
_entry.id   AF-U9W5F2-F1
#
_cell.length_a   1.000
_cell.length_b   1.000
_cell.length_c   1.000
_cell.angle_alpha   90.00
_cell.angle_beta   90.00
_cell.angle_gamma   90.00
#
_symmetry.space_group_name_H-M   'P 1'
#
loop_
_entity.id
_entity.type
_entity.pdbx_description
1 polymer ?
#
loop_
_entity_poly.entity_id
_entity_poly.type
_entity_poly.pdbx_seq_one_letter_code
_entity_poly.pdbx_strand_id
1 'polypeptide(L)'
;MVSRFHRGLIGILVGGLLTSCQPDVPSSNVSEVPMRSIEHAMGTTQVPISPKRVVVLDSAPLMAAFALDITPIGRPGFADSSFYPEDNKNITSIGISRRPDLETVLNTLESKFIAIS
;
A
#
# COMPACT_ATOMS: atom_id res chain seq x y z
N MET A 1 -58.38 29.60 23.54
CA MET A 1 -57.31 30.51 24.01
C MET A 1 -56.07 30.21 23.18
N VAL A 2 -55.94 30.87 22.03
CA VAL A 2 -55.00 30.51 20.95
C VAL A 2 -53.96 31.62 20.75
N SER A 3 -52.72 31.24 21.04
CA SER A 3 -51.48 31.61 20.34
C SER A 3 -50.79 32.97 20.55
N ARG A 4 -49.45 32.85 20.47
CA ARG A 4 -48.44 33.80 19.96
C ARG A 4 -47.64 34.60 21.00
N PHE A 5 -46.57 33.99 21.50
CA PHE A 5 -45.33 34.67 21.87
C PHE A 5 -44.22 34.04 21.01
N HIS A 6 -43.99 34.55 19.79
CA HIS A 6 -43.00 35.57 19.46
C HIS A 6 -41.58 35.27 19.99
N ARG A 7 -40.85 34.51 19.16
CA ARG A 7 -39.46 34.74 18.71
C ARG A 7 -38.64 35.76 19.52
N GLY A 8 -37.54 35.30 20.13
CA GLY A 8 -36.42 36.16 20.47
C GLY A 8 -35.41 35.51 21.41
N LEU A 9 -34.14 35.48 20.98
CA LEU A 9 -32.91 35.11 21.70
C LEU A 9 -32.70 33.60 21.99
N ILE A 10 -31.83 32.91 21.23
CA ILE A 10 -30.36 32.87 21.42
C ILE A 10 -29.99 32.27 22.78
N GLY A 11 -29.62 30.98 22.79
CA GLY A 11 -28.94 30.39 23.93
C GLY A 11 -28.89 28.86 23.94
N ILE A 12 -27.76 28.30 23.46
CA ILE A 12 -27.01 27.22 24.12
C ILE A 12 -27.51 25.76 23.92
N LEU A 13 -26.74 25.05 23.06
CA LEU A 13 -26.00 23.82 23.41
C LEU A 13 -26.78 22.62 23.96
N VAL A 14 -27.35 21.79 23.08
CA VAL A 14 -27.66 20.39 23.43
C VAL A 14 -27.21 19.48 22.28
N GLY A 15 -26.29 18.58 22.63
CA GLY A 15 -25.59 17.67 21.72
C GLY A 15 -26.51 16.62 21.12
N GLY A 16 -26.54 16.58 19.79
CA GLY A 16 -27.11 15.48 19.03
C GLY A 16 -26.15 14.30 19.03
N LEU A 17 -26.36 13.38 19.95
CA LEU A 17 -25.79 12.03 19.93
C LEU A 17 -26.32 11.29 18.69
N LEU A 18 -25.58 11.35 17.58
CA LEU A 18 -25.79 10.44 16.45
C LEU A 18 -25.31 9.05 16.88
N THR A 19 -26.21 8.27 17.48
CA THR A 19 -25.99 6.85 17.78
C THR A 19 -25.90 6.09 16.46
N SER A 20 -24.67 5.89 15.97
CA SER A 20 -24.38 4.97 14.88
C SER A 20 -24.49 3.55 15.42
N CYS A 21 -25.56 2.84 15.06
CA CYS A 21 -25.68 1.42 15.32
C CYS A 21 -24.97 0.69 14.19
N GLN A 22 -23.69 0.33 14.40
CA GLN A 22 -22.96 -0.53 13.47
C GLN A 22 -23.11 -1.98 13.97
N PRO A 23 -23.66 -2.90 13.15
CA PRO A 23 -23.75 -4.30 13.55
C PRO A 23 -22.33 -4.86 13.75
N ASP A 24 -22.11 -5.53 14.89
CA ASP A 24 -20.88 -6.24 15.20
C ASP A 24 -20.66 -7.36 14.17
N VAL A 25 -19.88 -7.05 13.15
CA VAL A 25 -19.34 -8.06 12.23
C VAL A 25 -18.42 -8.95 13.06
N PRO A 26 -18.63 -10.29 13.08
CA PRO A 26 -17.75 -11.18 13.80
C PRO A 26 -16.32 -10.99 13.26
N SER A 27 -15.45 -10.52 14.16
CA SER A 27 -14.01 -10.42 13.89
C SER A 27 -13.53 -11.82 13.56
N SER A 28 -13.42 -12.10 12.27
CA SER A 28 -12.74 -13.29 11.80
C SER A 28 -11.33 -13.22 12.37
N ASN A 29 -10.91 -14.25 13.10
CA ASN A 29 -9.56 -14.37 13.62
C ASN A 29 -8.58 -14.42 12.44
N VAL A 30 -8.24 -13.26 11.88
CA VAL A 30 -7.15 -13.10 10.93
C VAL A 30 -5.90 -13.27 11.77
N SER A 31 -5.23 -14.41 11.61
CA SER A 31 -3.91 -14.62 12.17
C SER A 31 -3.04 -13.43 11.76
N GLU A 32 -2.58 -12.67 12.75
CA GLU A 32 -1.85 -11.42 12.53
C GLU A 32 -0.58 -11.75 11.73
N VAL A 33 -0.44 -11.15 10.54
CA VAL A 33 0.76 -11.33 9.73
C VAL A 33 1.91 -10.65 10.47
N PRO A 34 2.99 -11.35 10.82
CA PRO A 34 4.07 -10.74 11.57
C PRO A 34 4.76 -9.66 10.74
N MET A 35 4.93 -8.48 11.34
CA MET A 35 5.46 -7.26 10.69
C MET A 35 6.80 -6.83 11.29
N ARG A 36 7.58 -6.09 10.51
CA ARG A 36 8.84 -5.43 10.88
C ARG A 36 8.75 -3.95 10.52
N SER A 37 9.12 -3.08 11.46
CA SER A 37 9.25 -1.64 11.20
C SER A 37 10.53 -1.36 10.44
N ILE A 38 10.43 -0.60 9.34
CA ILE A 38 11.55 -0.16 8.52
C ILE A 38 11.53 1.36 8.42
N GLU A 39 12.61 2.00 8.85
CA GLU A 39 12.89 3.42 8.61
C GLU A 39 13.45 3.61 7.19
N HIS A 40 12.92 4.58 6.47
CA HIS A 40 13.36 4.96 5.13
C HIS A 40 13.19 6.48 4.91
N ALA A 41 13.65 7.01 3.78
CA ALA A 41 13.61 8.45 3.51
C ALA A 41 12.20 9.07 3.59
N MET A 42 11.14 8.28 3.31
CA MET A 42 9.73 8.73 3.43
C MET A 42 9.11 8.50 4.83
N GLY A 43 9.90 8.20 5.86
CA GLY A 43 9.44 7.88 7.21
C GLY A 43 9.51 6.38 7.55
N THR A 44 8.56 5.89 8.34
CA THR A 44 8.55 4.51 8.84
C THR A 44 7.43 3.69 8.18
N THR A 45 7.72 2.47 7.73
CA THR A 45 6.72 1.54 7.20
C THR A 45 6.77 0.17 7.88
N GLN A 46 5.59 -0.39 8.16
CA GLN A 46 5.45 -1.77 8.62
C GLN A 46 5.48 -2.72 7.42
N VAL A 47 6.50 -3.57 7.33
CA VAL A 47 6.69 -4.56 6.26
C VAL A 47 6.52 -5.99 6.85
N PRO A 48 5.69 -6.87 6.26
CA PRO A 48 5.60 -8.27 6.65
C PRO A 48 6.96 -8.95 6.65
N ILE A 49 7.21 -9.82 7.62
CA ILE A 49 8.47 -10.58 7.71
C ILE A 49 8.69 -11.49 6.49
N SER A 50 7.61 -11.95 5.86
CA SER A 50 7.66 -12.78 4.64
C SER A 50 6.78 -12.17 3.55
N PRO A 51 7.25 -11.12 2.84
CA PRO A 51 6.51 -10.55 1.73
C PRO A 51 6.41 -11.58 0.61
N LYS A 52 5.20 -11.79 0.08
CA LYS A 52 4.98 -12.79 -0.98
C LYS A 52 5.22 -12.24 -2.37
N ARG A 53 5.13 -10.92 -2.52
CA ARG A 53 5.17 -10.23 -3.80
C ARG A 53 5.80 -8.87 -3.64
N VAL A 54 6.88 -8.66 -4.38
CA VAL A 54 7.71 -7.46 -4.32
C VAL A 54 7.88 -6.93 -5.74
N VAL A 55 7.68 -5.64 -5.91
CA VAL A 55 8.01 -4.91 -7.14
C VAL A 55 9.13 -3.93 -6.80
N VAL A 56 10.16 -3.92 -7.62
CA VAL A 56 11.28 -2.98 -7.50
C VAL A 56 11.19 -1.92 -8.59
N LEU A 57 11.49 -0.67 -8.25
CA LEU A 57 11.32 0.47 -9.15
C LEU A 57 12.62 0.92 -9.81
N ASP A 58 13.77 0.42 -9.37
CA ASP A 58 15.08 0.79 -9.94
C ASP A 58 16.07 -0.39 -9.95
N SER A 59 17.17 -0.20 -10.66
CA SER A 59 18.29 -1.13 -10.83
C SER A 59 19.00 -1.48 -9.51
N ALA A 60 19.29 -0.50 -8.66
CA ALA A 60 19.96 -0.72 -7.38
C ALA A 60 19.18 -1.67 -6.44
N PRO A 61 17.89 -1.44 -6.15
CA PRO A 61 17.10 -2.39 -5.36
C PRO A 61 16.87 -3.73 -6.08
N LEU A 62 16.84 -3.77 -7.42
CA LEU A 62 16.81 -5.04 -8.16
C LEU A 62 18.08 -5.87 -7.91
N MET A 63 19.27 -5.25 -7.97
CA MET A 63 20.53 -5.94 -7.68
C MET A 63 20.59 -6.42 -6.23
N ALA A 64 20.11 -5.60 -5.27
CA ALA A 64 20.02 -5.99 -3.87
C ALA A 64 19.08 -7.19 -3.66
N ALA A 65 17.94 -7.23 -4.37
CA ALA A 65 17.03 -8.36 -4.33
C ALA A 65 17.72 -9.65 -4.82
N PHE A 66 18.43 -9.59 -5.95
CA PHE A 66 19.20 -10.73 -6.45
C PHE A 66 20.31 -11.17 -5.51
N ALA A 67 21.02 -10.24 -4.86
CA ALA A 67 22.05 -10.57 -3.88
C ALA A 67 21.49 -11.25 -2.61
N LEU A 68 20.19 -11.12 -2.36
CA LEU A 68 19.47 -11.76 -1.26
C LEU A 68 18.67 -13.00 -1.70
N ASP A 69 18.89 -13.49 -2.92
CA ASP A 69 18.15 -14.59 -3.55
C ASP A 69 16.62 -14.35 -3.59
N ILE A 70 16.22 -13.08 -3.71
CA ILE A 70 14.82 -12.65 -3.84
C ILE A 70 14.53 -12.35 -5.32
N THR A 71 13.56 -13.06 -5.88
CA THR A 71 13.05 -12.79 -7.23
C THR A 71 11.81 -11.90 -7.13
N PRO A 72 11.88 -10.60 -7.51
CA PRO A 72 10.71 -9.75 -7.55
C PRO A 72 9.76 -10.18 -8.69
N ILE A 73 8.49 -9.80 -8.57
CA ILE A 73 7.48 -10.09 -9.61
C ILE A 73 7.39 -8.98 -10.65
N GLY A 74 7.99 -7.82 -10.38
CA GLY A 74 8.07 -6.69 -11.31
C GLY A 74 9.35 -5.90 -11.13
N ARG A 75 9.91 -5.43 -12.25
CA ARG A 75 11.17 -4.65 -12.31
C ARG A 75 11.11 -3.57 -13.38
N PRO A 76 11.96 -2.54 -13.34
CA PRO A 76 12.11 -1.65 -14.49
C PRO A 76 12.66 -2.40 -15.71
N GLY A 77 12.30 -1.94 -16.89
CA GLY A 77 12.91 -2.29 -18.16
C GLY A 77 14.29 -1.65 -18.30
N PHE A 78 15.20 -2.37 -18.95
CA PHE A 78 16.57 -1.93 -19.20
C PHE A 78 16.83 -1.91 -20.71
N ALA A 79 17.63 -0.94 -21.16
CA ALA A 79 18.11 -0.92 -22.54
C ALA A 79 19.15 -2.03 -22.78
N ASP A 80 19.95 -2.34 -21.77
CA ASP A 80 20.92 -3.43 -21.78
C ASP A 80 20.70 -4.33 -20.56
N SER A 81 20.42 -5.61 -20.81
CA SER A 81 20.16 -6.62 -19.78
C SER A 81 21.37 -7.49 -19.45
N SER A 82 22.52 -7.28 -20.11
CA SER A 82 23.73 -8.10 -19.96
C SER A 82 24.33 -8.09 -18.56
N PHE A 83 24.07 -7.03 -17.78
CA PHE A 83 24.55 -6.86 -16.41
C PHE A 83 23.73 -7.61 -15.34
N TYR A 84 22.70 -8.33 -15.74
CA TYR A 84 21.76 -8.97 -14.83
C TYR A 84 21.71 -10.50 -15.04
N PRO A 85 21.35 -11.28 -14.01
CA PRO A 85 21.17 -12.72 -14.13
C PRO A 85 20.13 -13.07 -15.19
N GLU A 86 20.27 -14.23 -15.84
CA GLU A 86 19.33 -14.74 -16.84
C GLU A 86 17.88 -14.85 -16.32
N ASP A 87 17.71 -15.11 -15.02
CA ASP A 87 16.41 -15.16 -14.34
C ASP A 87 15.64 -13.82 -14.41
N ASN A 88 16.32 -12.71 -14.72
CA ASN A 88 15.68 -11.41 -14.91
C ASN A 88 14.69 -11.37 -16.09
N LYS A 89 14.81 -12.30 -17.05
CA LYS A 89 13.98 -12.35 -18.28
C LYS A 89 12.55 -12.76 -17.96
N ASN A 90 12.35 -13.49 -16.86
CA ASN A 90 11.06 -13.99 -16.42
C ASN A 90 10.32 -13.02 -15.49
N ILE A 91 10.90 -11.85 -15.20
CA ILE A 91 10.31 -10.82 -14.34
C ILE A 91 9.59 -9.79 -15.20
N THR A 92 8.34 -9.47 -14.85
CA THR A 92 7.52 -8.48 -15.57
C THR A 92 8.20 -7.12 -15.60
N SER A 93 8.35 -6.54 -16.78
CA SER A 93 8.81 -5.17 -16.95
C SER A 93 7.68 -4.19 -16.64
N ILE A 94 7.88 -3.31 -15.67
CA ILE A 94 6.89 -2.32 -15.20
C ILE A 94 7.13 -0.91 -15.78
N GLY A 95 7.69 -0.81 -16.98
CA GLY A 95 8.12 0.48 -17.56
C GLY A 95 9.56 0.84 -17.20
N ILE A 96 9.95 2.12 -17.28
CA ILE A 96 11.33 2.56 -17.02
C ILE A 96 11.46 3.15 -15.61
N SER A 97 12.63 3.09 -14.95
CA SER A 97 12.77 3.45 -13.52
C SER A 97 12.18 4.83 -13.15
N ARG A 98 12.36 5.84 -14.00
CA ARG A 98 11.83 7.21 -13.77
C ARG A 98 10.38 7.41 -14.20
N ARG A 99 9.80 6.44 -14.88
CA ARG A 99 8.43 6.47 -15.41
C ARG A 99 7.88 5.04 -15.40
N PRO A 100 7.59 4.50 -14.20
CA PRO A 100 6.94 3.20 -14.11
C PRO A 100 5.52 3.29 -14.70
N ASP A 101 5.10 2.21 -15.34
CA ASP A 101 3.74 2.02 -15.81
C ASP A 101 2.89 1.54 -14.63
N LEU A 102 2.11 2.45 -14.06
CA LEU A 102 1.29 2.17 -12.89
C LEU A 102 0.20 1.13 -13.15
N GLU A 103 -0.32 1.04 -14.38
CA GLU A 103 -1.32 0.03 -14.73
C GLU A 103 -0.68 -1.36 -14.76
N THR A 104 0.51 -1.46 -15.36
CA THR A 104 1.27 -2.71 -15.33
C THR A 104 1.68 -3.09 -13.90
N VAL A 105 2.06 -2.12 -13.08
CA VAL A 105 2.32 -2.33 -11.65
C VAL A 105 1.06 -2.88 -10.99
N LEU A 106 -0.08 -2.21 -11.08
CA LEU A 106 -1.35 -2.67 -10.47
C LEU A 106 -1.77 -4.06 -10.95
N ASN A 107 -1.71 -4.34 -12.25
CA ASN A 107 -2.05 -5.66 -12.81
C ASN A 107 -1.10 -6.76 -12.32
N THR A 108 0.20 -6.45 -12.24
CA THR A 108 1.18 -7.33 -11.59
C THR A 108 0.83 -7.52 -10.13
N LEU A 109 0.12 -6.57 -9.53
CA LEU A 109 -0.12 -6.46 -8.11
C LEU A 109 -1.50 -6.86 -7.57
N GLU A 110 -2.51 -7.09 -8.40
CA GLU A 110 -3.85 -7.46 -7.94
C GLU A 110 -3.91 -8.82 -7.21
N SER A 111 -2.76 -9.49 -7.05
CA SER A 111 -2.52 -10.56 -6.09
C SER A 111 -1.86 -10.12 -4.74
N LYS A 112 -2.12 -8.91 -4.17
CA LYS A 112 -1.62 -8.33 -2.86
C LYS A 112 -0.19 -7.72 -2.83
N PHE A 113 -0.03 -6.40 -2.60
CA PHE A 113 1.21 -5.59 -2.82
C PHE A 113 1.90 -5.03 -1.57
N ILE A 114 3.25 -4.86 -1.64
CA ILE A 114 4.05 -3.84 -0.95
C ILE A 114 5.13 -3.27 -1.91
N ALA A 115 5.25 -1.93 -2.02
CA ALA A 115 6.33 -1.23 -2.73
C ALA A 115 7.44 -0.82 -1.77
N ILE A 116 8.69 -0.93 -2.20
CA ILE A 116 9.84 -0.33 -1.52
C ILE A 116 10.59 0.52 -2.56
N SER A 117 10.81 1.79 -2.24
CA SER A 117 11.65 2.71 -3.00
C SER A 117 13.01 2.88 -2.35
#